data_AF-A0A8B6XJQ6-F1
#
_entry.id   AF-A0A8B6XJQ6-F1
#
_cell.length_a   1.000
_cell.length_b   1.000
_cell.length_c   1.000
_cell.angle_alpha   90.00
_cell.angle_beta   90.00
_cell.angle_gamma   90.00
#
_symmetry.space_group_name_H-M   'P 1'
#
loop_
_entity.id
_entity.type
_entity.pdbx_description
1 polymer ?
#
loop_
_entity_poly.entity_id
_entity_poly.type
_entity_poly.pdbx_seq_one_letter_code
_entity_poly.pdbx_strand_id
1 'polypeptide(L)'
;MQTLQKRLIQKTEEVVERELLIKEKDKIYIELKQILARQPGPEVAEQLSVYQQNLKAKTKQMKVMASELNMYETQVQEYKFEIEKLSRELQDVKKKYFVHKKKEYQQRDRDKTLSGVAVISPQRNDVPKYTGGGFSLKQQPKIQAVI
;
A
#
# COMPACT_ATOMS: atom_id res chain seq x y z
N MET A 1 38.42 -86.88 -37.65
CA MET A 1 38.11 -86.78 -36.20
C MET A 1 38.64 -85.47 -35.59
N GLN A 2 39.95 -85.19 -35.60
CA GLN A 2 40.52 -84.06 -34.85
C GLN A 2 40.12 -82.63 -35.30
N THR A 3 39.83 -82.41 -36.58
CA THR A 3 39.47 -81.08 -37.11
C THR A 3 38.08 -80.61 -36.70
N LEU A 4 37.09 -81.51 -36.68
CA LEU A 4 35.73 -81.19 -36.24
C LEU A 4 35.68 -80.89 -34.74
N GLN A 5 36.46 -81.62 -33.94
CA GLN A 5 36.55 -81.43 -32.51
C GLN A 5 37.17 -80.07 -32.15
N LYS A 6 38.24 -79.65 -32.85
CA LYS A 6 38.81 -78.30 -32.71
C LYS A 6 37.82 -77.20 -33.07
N ARG A 7 37.08 -77.36 -34.19
CA ARG A 7 36.05 -76.38 -34.60
C ARG A 7 34.89 -76.33 -33.60
N LEU A 8 34.51 -77.47 -33.02
CA LEU A 8 33.49 -77.52 -31.98
C LEU A 8 33.92 -76.76 -30.73
N ILE A 9 35.14 -77.04 -30.23
CA ILE A 9 35.72 -76.35 -29.05
C ILE A 9 35.74 -74.83 -29.28
N GLN A 10 36.26 -74.38 -30.42
CA GLN A 10 36.32 -72.97 -30.78
C GLN A 10 34.92 -72.32 -30.81
N LYS A 11 33.92 -73.04 -31.34
CA LYS A 11 32.54 -72.54 -31.39
C LYS A 11 31.91 -72.46 -30.00
N THR A 12 32.19 -73.41 -29.12
CA THR A 12 31.75 -73.34 -27.71
C THR A 12 32.42 -72.19 -26.95
N GLU A 13 33.71 -71.94 -27.17
CA GLU A 13 34.40 -70.78 -26.57
C GLU A 13 33.79 -69.45 -27.05
N GLU A 14 33.54 -69.31 -28.34
CA GLU A 14 32.89 -68.13 -28.94
C GLU A 14 31.48 -67.88 -28.38
N VAL A 15 30.73 -68.95 -28.08
CA VAL A 15 29.41 -68.85 -27.44
C VAL A 15 29.54 -68.39 -25.99
N VAL A 16 30.48 -68.95 -25.23
CA VAL A 16 30.72 -68.57 -23.82
C VAL A 16 31.16 -67.11 -23.71
N GLU A 17 32.04 -66.65 -24.60
CA GLU A 17 32.49 -65.25 -24.63
C GLU A 17 31.33 -64.29 -24.95
N ARG A 18 30.46 -64.66 -25.89
CA ARG A 18 29.24 -63.88 -26.18
C ARG A 18 28.27 -63.86 -25.02
N GLU A 19 28.07 -64.96 -24.32
CA GLU A 19 27.20 -65.02 -23.13
C GLU A 19 27.72 -64.12 -22.00
N LEU A 20 29.04 -64.07 -21.80
CA LEU A 20 29.67 -63.16 -20.85
C LEU A 20 29.43 -61.70 -21.22
N LEU A 21 29.65 -61.34 -22.50
CA LEU A 21 29.39 -59.99 -23.01
C LEU A 21 27.92 -59.58 -22.87
N ILE A 22 26.98 -60.49 -23.12
CA ILE A 22 25.56 -60.22 -22.95
C ILE A 22 25.24 -59.93 -21.49
N LYS A 23 25.72 -60.77 -20.56
CA LYS A 23 25.52 -60.56 -19.12
C LYS A 23 26.06 -59.20 -18.65
N GLU A 24 27.22 -58.80 -19.14
CA GLU A 24 27.81 -57.52 -18.77
C GLU A 24 26.99 -56.34 -19.31
N LYS A 25 26.52 -56.43 -20.56
CA LYS A 25 25.63 -55.42 -21.14
C LYS A 25 24.29 -55.33 -20.42
N ASP A 26 23.70 -56.47 -20.05
CA ASP A 26 22.43 -56.49 -19.30
C ASP A 26 22.59 -55.86 -17.92
N LYS A 27 23.72 -56.11 -17.24
CA LYS A 27 24.05 -55.47 -15.97
C LYS A 27 24.14 -53.95 -16.13
N ILE A 28 24.90 -53.47 -17.11
CA ILE A 28 25.04 -52.03 -17.39
C ILE A 28 23.69 -51.40 -17.75
N TYR A 29 22.85 -52.10 -18.52
CA TYR A 29 21.52 -51.64 -18.89
C TYR A 29 20.60 -51.47 -17.67
N ILE A 30 20.61 -52.44 -16.73
CA ILE A 30 19.82 -52.36 -15.51
C ILE A 30 20.30 -51.21 -14.61
N GLU A 31 21.61 -51.05 -14.44
CA GLU A 31 22.20 -49.95 -13.68
C GLU A 31 21.83 -48.59 -14.28
N LEU A 32 21.94 -48.44 -15.59
CA LEU A 32 21.57 -47.21 -16.29
C LEU A 32 20.08 -46.91 -16.15
N LYS A 33 19.21 -47.92 -16.28
CA LYS A 33 17.76 -47.78 -16.08
C LYS A 33 17.41 -47.34 -14.66
N GLN A 34 18.10 -47.85 -13.65
CA GLN A 34 17.92 -47.42 -12.26
C GLN A 34 18.38 -45.97 -12.04
N ILE A 35 19.48 -45.54 -12.67
CA ILE A 35 19.94 -44.14 -12.62
C ILE A 35 18.94 -43.22 -13.30
N LEU A 36 18.43 -43.61 -14.48
CA LEU A 36 17.48 -42.81 -15.25
C LEU A 36 16.14 -42.66 -14.53
N ALA A 37 15.67 -43.70 -13.85
CA ALA A 37 14.45 -43.66 -13.03
C ALA A 37 14.55 -42.70 -11.83
N ARG A 38 15.75 -42.33 -11.41
CA ARG A 38 16.01 -41.34 -10.35
C ARG A 38 16.19 -39.94 -10.89
N GLN A 39 16.41 -39.77 -12.19
CA GLN A 39 16.49 -38.44 -12.76
C GLN A 39 15.08 -37.84 -12.80
N PRO A 40 14.90 -36.60 -12.31
CA PRO A 40 13.65 -35.90 -12.51
C PRO A 40 13.37 -35.85 -14.01
N GLY A 41 12.22 -36.36 -14.42
CA GLY A 41 11.85 -36.42 -15.83
C GLY A 41 11.88 -35.03 -16.47
N PRO A 42 11.97 -34.95 -17.81
CA PRO A 42 11.96 -33.67 -18.54
C PRO A 42 10.78 -32.78 -18.16
N GLU A 43 9.64 -33.37 -17.78
CA GLU A 43 8.46 -32.67 -17.25
C GLU A 43 8.75 -31.83 -16.00
N VAL A 44 9.60 -32.33 -15.07
CA VAL A 44 9.93 -31.61 -13.83
C VAL A 44 10.85 -30.43 -14.13
N ALA A 45 11.78 -30.56 -15.08
CA ALA A 45 12.63 -29.46 -15.51
C ALA A 45 11.81 -28.34 -16.18
N GLU A 46 10.81 -28.71 -16.99
CA GLU A 46 9.87 -27.77 -17.60
C GLU A 46 9.01 -27.05 -16.53
N GLN A 47 8.45 -27.80 -15.57
CA GLN A 47 7.70 -27.22 -14.46
C GLN A 47 8.56 -26.26 -13.62
N LEU A 48 9.82 -26.62 -13.35
CA LEU A 48 10.75 -25.77 -12.61
C LEU A 48 11.00 -24.44 -13.35
N SER A 49 11.17 -24.50 -14.68
CA SER A 49 11.33 -23.31 -15.52
C SER A 49 10.10 -22.40 -15.46
N VAL A 50 8.89 -22.97 -15.56
CA VAL A 50 7.63 -22.23 -15.42
C VAL A 50 7.51 -21.58 -14.05
N TYR A 51 7.81 -22.32 -12.97
CA TYR A 51 7.77 -21.77 -11.61
C TYR A 51 8.79 -20.65 -11.40
N GLN A 52 10.00 -20.79 -11.92
CA GLN A 52 11.02 -19.73 -11.86
C GLN A 52 10.56 -18.47 -12.59
N GLN A 53 9.96 -18.61 -13.78
CA GLN A 53 9.41 -17.48 -14.52
C GLN A 53 8.26 -16.81 -13.76
N ASN A 54 7.34 -17.58 -13.21
CA ASN A 54 6.24 -17.09 -12.40
C ASN A 54 6.73 -16.35 -11.14
N LEU A 55 7.76 -16.89 -10.48
CA LEU A 55 8.37 -16.27 -9.31
C LEU A 55 9.04 -14.94 -9.67
N LYS A 56 9.76 -14.88 -10.80
CA LYS A 56 10.33 -13.63 -11.32
C LYS A 56 9.26 -12.60 -11.64
N ALA A 57 8.16 -13.01 -12.28
CA ALA A 57 7.04 -12.13 -12.60
C ALA A 57 6.36 -11.58 -11.33
N LYS A 58 6.05 -12.44 -10.35
CA LYS A 58 5.50 -12.03 -9.05
C LYS A 58 6.44 -11.09 -8.30
N THR A 59 7.74 -11.35 -8.33
CA THR A 59 8.74 -10.46 -7.72
C THR A 59 8.74 -9.07 -8.38
N LYS A 60 8.61 -9.01 -9.71
CA LYS A 60 8.49 -7.73 -10.42
C LYS A 60 7.21 -7.00 -10.03
N GLN A 61 6.07 -7.69 -9.98
CA GLN A 61 4.79 -7.11 -9.53
C GLN A 61 4.90 -6.55 -8.12
N MET A 62 5.53 -7.29 -7.20
CA MET A 62 5.72 -6.85 -5.82
C MET A 62 6.60 -5.58 -5.73
N LYS A 63 7.63 -5.47 -6.57
CA LYS A 63 8.45 -4.25 -6.66
C LYS A 63 7.65 -3.04 -7.16
N VAL A 64 6.80 -3.24 -8.17
CA VAL A 64 5.92 -2.19 -8.69
C VAL A 64 4.94 -1.74 -7.61
N MET A 65 4.27 -2.68 -6.96
CA MET A 65 3.32 -2.39 -5.89
C MET A 65 3.99 -1.66 -4.71
N ALA A 66 5.23 -2.02 -4.35
CA ALA A 66 5.99 -1.30 -3.34
C ALA A 66 6.29 0.15 -3.76
N SER A 67 6.62 0.39 -5.04
CA SER A 67 6.83 1.75 -5.54
C SER A 67 5.54 2.57 -5.59
N GLU A 68 4.41 1.96 -5.95
CA GLU A 68 3.08 2.60 -5.91
C GLU A 68 2.70 2.96 -4.48
N LEU A 69 2.94 2.06 -3.52
CA LEU A 69 2.69 2.32 -2.11
C LEU A 69 3.51 3.51 -1.59
N ASN A 70 4.80 3.57 -1.94
CA ASN A 70 5.65 4.71 -1.58
C ASN A 70 5.19 6.03 -2.22
N MET A 71 4.71 5.98 -3.47
CA MET A 71 4.11 7.14 -4.14
C MET A 71 2.86 7.63 -3.39
N TYR A 72 1.95 6.73 -3.02
CA TYR A 72 0.76 7.10 -2.26
C TYR A 72 1.09 7.63 -0.87
N GLU A 73 2.09 7.06 -0.21
CA GLU A 73 2.56 7.55 1.09
C GLU A 73 3.07 8.99 0.99
N THR A 74 3.85 9.29 -0.06
CA THR A 74 4.31 10.65 -0.37
C THR A 74 3.13 11.59 -0.63
N GLN A 75 2.16 11.16 -1.45
CA GLN A 75 0.98 11.96 -1.77
C GLN A 75 0.13 12.28 -0.53
N VAL A 76 0.00 11.34 0.40
CA VAL A 76 -0.69 11.57 1.68
C VAL A 76 0.06 12.61 2.52
N GLN A 77 1.38 12.58 2.55
CA GLN A 77 2.18 13.58 3.26
C GLN A 77 2.02 14.97 2.64
N GLU A 78 2.04 15.07 1.30
CA GLU A 78 1.79 16.32 0.57
C GLU A 78 0.41 16.89 0.89
N TYR A 79 -0.64 16.06 0.87
CA TYR A 79 -1.99 16.51 1.23
C TYR A 79 -2.09 16.97 2.69
N LYS A 80 -1.45 16.28 3.63
CA LYS A 80 -1.39 16.74 5.02
C LYS A 80 -0.74 18.12 5.13
N PHE A 81 0.39 18.32 4.45
CA PHE A 81 1.07 19.61 4.41
C PHE A 81 0.20 20.71 3.81
N GLU A 82 -0.49 20.44 2.69
CA GLU A 82 -1.36 21.40 2.04
C GLU A 82 -2.57 21.77 2.93
N ILE A 83 -3.16 20.78 3.62
CA ILE A 83 -4.23 21.02 4.60
C ILE A 83 -3.75 21.96 5.73
N GLU A 84 -2.56 21.71 6.28
CA GLU A 84 -1.99 22.55 7.33
C GLU A 84 -1.71 23.97 6.84
N LYS A 85 -1.15 24.11 5.64
CA LYS A 85 -0.88 25.39 4.99
C LYS A 85 -2.17 26.19 4.77
N LEU A 86 -3.18 25.58 4.14
CA LEU A 86 -4.49 26.21 3.92
C LEU A 86 -5.17 26.59 5.25
N SER A 87 -5.01 25.76 6.28
CA SER A 87 -5.53 26.06 7.62
C SER A 87 -4.87 27.31 8.22
N ARG A 88 -3.56 27.48 8.06
CA ARG A 88 -2.82 28.69 8.49
C ARG A 88 -3.25 29.91 7.69
N GLU A 89 -3.33 29.79 6.37
CA GLU A 89 -3.80 30.87 5.48
C GLU A 89 -5.21 31.33 5.86
N LEU A 90 -6.12 30.39 6.15
CA LEU A 90 -7.47 30.69 6.61
C LEU A 90 -7.47 31.45 7.94
N GLN A 91 -6.62 31.05 8.90
CA GLN A 91 -6.48 31.76 10.17
C GLN A 91 -5.95 33.18 9.98
N ASP A 92 -4.96 33.38 9.11
CA ASP A 92 -4.40 34.69 8.79
C ASP A 92 -5.43 35.60 8.12
N VAL A 93 -6.20 35.08 7.16
CA VAL A 93 -7.30 35.82 6.51
C VAL A 93 -8.37 36.21 7.52
N LYS A 94 -8.79 35.29 8.40
CA LYS A 94 -9.74 35.60 9.48
C LYS A 94 -9.20 36.71 10.39
N LYS A 95 -7.93 36.63 10.81
CA LYS A 95 -7.30 37.65 11.66
C LYS A 95 -7.28 39.02 10.97
N LYS A 96 -6.87 39.08 9.69
CA LYS A 96 -6.89 40.31 8.89
C LYS A 96 -8.31 40.88 8.76
N TYR A 97 -9.31 40.04 8.49
CA TYR A 97 -10.70 40.44 8.39
C TYR A 97 -11.22 41.05 9.70
N PHE A 98 -10.99 40.40 10.85
CA PHE A 98 -11.44 40.94 12.14
C PHE A 98 -10.73 42.24 12.52
N VAL A 99 -9.43 42.36 12.23
CA VAL A 99 -8.68 43.61 12.44
C VAL A 99 -9.26 44.73 11.56
N HIS A 100 -9.52 44.44 10.29
CA HIS A 100 -10.11 45.42 9.37
C HIS A 100 -11.50 45.86 9.84
N LYS A 101 -12.39 44.91 10.14
CA LYS A 101 -13.74 45.18 10.65
C LYS A 101 -13.74 45.99 11.96
N LYS A 102 -12.79 45.71 12.86
CA LYS A 102 -12.62 46.50 14.10
C LYS A 102 -12.17 47.92 13.82
N LYS A 103 -11.22 48.13 12.88
CA LYS A 103 -10.76 49.46 12.47
C LYS A 103 -11.89 50.26 11.81
N GLU A 104 -12.65 49.66 10.89
CA GLU A 104 -13.79 50.31 10.24
C GLU A 104 -14.85 50.75 11.26
N TYR A 105 -15.16 49.91 12.25
CA TYR A 105 -16.11 50.27 13.30
C TYR A 105 -15.63 51.47 14.13
N GLN A 106 -14.35 51.45 14.55
CA GLN A 106 -13.74 52.55 15.30
C GLN A 106 -13.68 53.85 14.50
N GLN A 107 -13.42 53.76 13.19
CA GLN A 107 -13.36 54.93 12.32
C GLN A 107 -14.75 55.52 12.11
N ARG A 108 -15.79 54.68 11.90
CA ARG A 108 -17.18 55.15 11.84
C ARG A 108 -17.64 55.81 13.14
N ASP A 109 -17.29 55.27 14.31
CA ASP A 109 -17.61 55.92 15.58
C ASP A 109 -16.86 57.25 15.74
N ARG A 110 -15.58 57.32 15.34
CA ARG A 110 -14.82 58.58 15.35
C ARG A 110 -15.41 59.64 14.42
N ASP A 111 -15.76 59.26 13.19
CA ASP A 111 -16.37 60.17 12.21
C ASP A 111 -17.75 60.66 12.68
N LYS A 112 -18.53 59.80 13.37
CA LYS A 112 -19.77 60.21 14.05
C LYS A 112 -19.53 61.21 15.18
N THR A 113 -18.48 61.03 15.98
CA THR A 113 -18.14 61.98 17.05
C THR A 113 -17.57 63.30 16.53
N LEU A 114 -16.87 63.30 15.39
CA LEU A 114 -16.27 64.48 14.77
C LEU A 114 -17.26 65.28 13.90
N SER A 115 -18.30 64.64 13.34
CA SER A 115 -19.36 65.30 12.56
C SER A 115 -20.38 66.08 13.39
N GLY A 116 -20.18 66.21 14.71
CA GLY A 116 -20.87 67.20 15.54
C GLY A 116 -22.40 67.03 15.64
N VAL A 117 -22.96 65.85 15.36
CA VAL A 117 -24.37 65.59 15.61
C VAL A 117 -24.54 65.28 17.10
N ALA A 118 -24.97 66.28 17.86
CA ALA A 118 -25.35 66.15 19.26
C ALA A 118 -26.40 65.02 19.42
N VAL A 119 -26.03 63.97 20.13
CA VAL A 119 -26.94 62.86 20.47
C VAL A 119 -27.93 63.38 21.49
N ILE A 120 -29.15 63.65 21.04
CA ILE A 120 -30.32 63.72 21.92
C ILE A 120 -30.49 62.31 22.48
N SER A 121 -30.23 62.16 23.79
CA SER A 121 -30.69 60.98 24.54
C SER A 121 -32.21 60.94 24.47
N PRO A 122 -32.83 59.79 24.13
CA PRO A 122 -33.70 59.24 25.15
C PRO A 122 -33.73 57.70 25.25
N GLN A 123 -33.91 57.29 26.50
CA GLN A 123 -34.65 56.13 26.99
C GLN A 123 -34.14 54.71 26.68
N ARG A 124 -33.71 54.08 27.78
CA ARG A 124 -33.65 52.62 27.98
C ARG A 124 -34.96 51.99 27.51
N ASN A 125 -34.88 51.15 26.48
CA ASN A 125 -35.92 50.19 26.16
C ASN A 125 -35.39 48.80 26.49
N ASP A 126 -36.00 48.16 27.48
CA ASP A 126 -35.80 46.77 27.91
C ASP A 126 -36.27 45.78 26.81
N VAL A 127 -35.61 45.80 25.66
CA VAL A 127 -35.88 44.85 24.57
C VAL A 127 -34.88 43.70 24.65
N PRO A 128 -35.31 42.43 24.58
CA PRO A 128 -34.40 41.29 24.62
C PRO A 128 -33.41 41.34 23.46
N LYS A 129 -32.12 41.48 23.77
CA LYS A 129 -31.05 41.59 22.79
C LYS A 129 -30.68 40.18 22.30
N TYR A 130 -31.06 39.86 21.07
CA TYR A 130 -30.63 38.63 20.40
C TYR A 130 -29.30 38.87 19.70
N THR A 131 -28.25 38.18 20.12
CA THR A 131 -27.01 38.08 19.34
C THR A 131 -27.09 36.80 18.50
N GLY A 132 -26.81 36.89 17.20
CA GLY A 132 -27.14 35.90 16.17
C GLY A 132 -27.04 34.43 16.55
N GLY A 133 -28.04 33.65 16.10
CA GLY A 133 -28.25 32.23 16.43
C GLY A 133 -29.58 31.90 17.11
N GLY A 134 -30.48 32.88 17.31
CA GLY A 134 -31.85 32.66 17.80
C GLY A 134 -32.02 32.53 19.32
N PHE A 135 -30.96 32.67 20.12
CA PHE A 135 -31.03 32.57 21.58
C PHE A 135 -31.18 33.94 22.27
N SER A 136 -32.13 34.03 23.20
CA SER A 136 -32.43 35.23 24.00
C SER A 136 -31.63 35.23 25.30
N LEU A 137 -30.96 36.34 25.63
CA LEU A 137 -30.13 36.50 26.83
C LEU A 137 -30.96 36.83 28.09
N LYS A 138 -31.98 36.04 28.42
CA LYS A 138 -32.65 36.13 29.73
C LYS A 138 -32.09 35.05 30.65
N GLN A 139 -31.49 35.48 31.78
CA GLN A 139 -31.10 34.58 32.86
C GLN A 139 -32.34 33.80 33.33
N GLN A 140 -32.26 32.47 33.31
CA GLN A 140 -33.27 31.62 33.93
C GLN A 140 -33.22 31.82 35.46
N PRO A 141 -34.38 31.87 36.16
CA PRO A 141 -34.38 31.86 37.61
C PRO A 141 -33.79 30.53 38.09
N LYS A 142 -32.88 30.61 39.07
CA LYS A 142 -32.27 29.44 39.71
C LYS A 142 -33.37 28.57 40.30
N ILE A 143 -33.47 27.33 39.84
CA ILE A 143 -34.28 26.31 40.51
C ILE A 143 -33.57 26.02 41.84
N GLN A 144 -34.19 26.42 42.95
CA GLN A 144 -33.81 25.96 44.27
C GLN A 144 -34.13 24.46 44.35
N ALA A 145 -33.10 23.64 44.49
CA ALA A 145 -33.27 22.24 44.84
C ALA A 145 -33.90 22.18 46.25
N VAL A 146 -35.08 21.58 46.35
CA VAL A 146 -35.66 21.14 47.60
C VAL A 146 -35.38 19.64 47.72
N ILE A 147 -34.93 19.29 48.92
CA ILE A 147 -34.46 18.00 49.43
C ILE A 147 -35.46 16.86 49.14
#